data_AF-A0A2V9S9G3-F1
#
_entry.id   AF-A0A2V9S9G3-F1
#
_cell.length_a   1.000
_cell.length_b   1.000
_cell.length_c   1.000
_cell.angle_alpha   90.00
_cell.angle_beta   90.00
_cell.angle_gamma   90.00
#
_symmetry.space_group_name_H-M   'P 1'
#
loop_
_entity.id
_entity.type
_entity.pdbx_description
1 polymer ?
#
loop_
_entity_poly.entity_id
_entity_poly.type
_entity_poly.pdbx_seq_one_letter_code
_entity_poly.pdbx_strand_id
1 'polypeptide(L)'
;MIAHGYPKVFGGLSEHVHHVSNLGLPGWLAYCSAAAEFFGGILLLAGLFTRIAALAILINMSVAIWKVHWKNGLLGNGGYQFPLALAAIAFALLFLGAGPIALDSIRRGGSAKGKKA
;
A
#
# COMPACT_ATOMS: atom_id res chain seq x y z
N MET A 1 -1.88 5.98 -4.18
CA MET A 1 -0.64 5.17 -4.12
C MET A 1 0.10 5.13 -5.45
N ILE A 2 -0.46 4.61 -6.55
CA ILE A 2 0.27 4.52 -7.83
C ILE A 2 0.69 5.91 -8.35
N ALA A 3 -0.22 6.90 -8.33
CA ALA A 3 0.11 8.27 -8.70
C ALA A 3 1.16 8.94 -7.77
N HIS A 4 1.29 8.49 -6.52
CA HIS A 4 2.35 8.97 -5.60
C HIS A 4 3.66 8.21 -5.76
N GLY A 5 3.61 6.91 -6.12
CA GLY A 5 4.78 6.07 -6.36
C GLY A 5 5.42 6.29 -7.74
N TYR A 6 4.64 6.63 -8.77
CA TYR A 6 5.13 6.87 -10.13
C TYR A 6 6.25 7.93 -10.18
N PRO A 7 6.08 9.16 -9.65
CA PRO A 7 7.15 10.14 -9.65
C PRO A 7 8.33 9.70 -8.76
N LYS A 8 8.10 8.92 -7.70
CA LYS A 8 9.18 8.40 -6.85
C LYS A 8 10.04 7.36 -7.55
N VAL A 9 9.47 6.55 -8.44
CA VAL A 9 10.17 5.50 -9.19
C VAL A 9 10.80 6.05 -10.47
N PHE A 10 10.16 7.01 -11.14
CA PHE A 10 10.55 7.50 -12.47
C PHE A 10 11.23 8.89 -12.47
N GLY A 11 11.93 9.26 -11.41
CA GLY A 11 12.82 10.44 -11.43
C GLY A 11 12.90 11.26 -10.13
N GLY A 12 11.99 11.05 -9.19
CA GLY A 12 11.91 11.78 -7.91
C GLY A 12 12.41 10.98 -6.69
N LEU A 13 13.20 9.93 -6.91
CA LEU A 13 13.66 9.06 -5.83
C LEU A 13 14.59 9.79 -4.86
N SER A 14 15.49 10.63 -5.38
CA SER A 14 16.42 11.44 -4.60
C SER A 14 15.69 12.36 -3.64
N GLU A 15 14.69 13.10 -4.14
CA GLU A 15 13.81 13.96 -3.33
C GLU A 15 13.07 13.16 -2.25
N HIS A 16 12.60 11.95 -2.58
CA HIS A 16 11.94 11.09 -1.61
C HIS A 16 12.91 10.58 -0.52
N VAL A 17 14.15 10.23 -0.89
CA VAL A 17 15.21 9.84 0.06
C VAL A 17 15.52 11.00 1.01
N HIS A 18 15.62 12.23 0.51
CA HIS A 18 15.80 13.43 1.34
C HIS A 18 14.62 13.65 2.27
N HIS A 19 13.38 13.49 1.78
CA HIS A 19 12.18 13.60 2.60
C HIS A 19 12.14 12.55 3.72
N VAL A 20 12.45 11.28 3.43
CA VAL A 20 12.50 10.20 4.42
C VAL A 20 13.62 10.42 5.44
N SER A 21 14.78 10.90 4.99
CA SER A 21 15.91 11.26 5.85
C SER A 21 15.54 12.40 6.81
N ASN A 22 14.78 13.40 6.35
CA ASN A 22 14.28 14.50 7.17
C ASN A 22 13.26 14.04 8.23
N LEU A 23 12.58 12.91 8.02
CA LEU A 23 11.69 12.28 9.02
C LEU A 23 12.46 11.48 10.09
N GLY A 24 13.80 11.47 10.02
CA GLY A 24 14.68 10.71 10.90
C GLY A 24 14.66 9.21 10.62
N LEU A 25 14.30 8.81 9.39
CA LEU A 25 14.31 7.42 8.93
C LEU A 25 15.49 7.21 7.98
N PRO A 26 16.11 6.02 7.97
CA PRO A 26 17.21 5.76 7.06
C PRO A 26 16.74 5.78 5.59
N GLY A 27 17.51 6.45 4.73
CA GLY A 27 17.15 6.72 3.34
C GLY A 27 16.84 5.46 2.50
N TRP A 28 17.39 4.30 2.86
CA TRP A 28 17.08 3.04 2.17
C TRP A 28 15.59 2.65 2.27
N LEU A 29 14.88 3.07 3.33
CA LEU A 29 13.44 2.85 3.47
C LEU A 29 12.62 3.60 2.41
N ALA A 30 13.14 4.69 1.84
CA ALA A 30 12.48 5.40 0.75
C ALA A 30 12.33 4.52 -0.50
N TYR A 31 13.32 3.65 -0.76
CA TYR A 31 13.27 2.69 -1.87
C TYR A 31 12.19 1.64 -1.63
N CYS A 32 12.12 1.11 -0.40
CA CYS A 32 11.07 0.16 -0.01
C CYS A 32 9.67 0.79 -0.08
N SER A 33 9.53 2.04 0.36
CA SER A 33 8.26 2.80 0.30
C SER A 33 7.84 3.07 -1.15
N ALA A 34 8.75 3.56 -1.99
CA ALA A 34 8.47 3.81 -3.40
C ALA A 34 8.06 2.52 -4.14
N ALA A 35 8.77 1.41 -3.87
CA ALA A 35 8.43 0.11 -4.42
C ALA A 35 7.06 -0.40 -3.92
N ALA A 36 6.77 -0.27 -2.63
CA ALA A 36 5.49 -0.69 -2.06
C ALA A 36 4.31 0.15 -2.59
N GLU A 37 4.49 1.44 -2.81
CA GLU A 37 3.42 2.30 -3.34
C GLU A 37 3.13 2.07 -4.82
N PHE A 38 4.17 1.86 -5.62
CA PHE A 38 4.03 1.66 -7.06
C PHE A 38 3.71 0.19 -7.38
N PHE A 39 4.62 -0.73 -7.07
CA PHE A 39 4.44 -2.16 -7.36
C PHE A 39 3.39 -2.80 -6.46
N GLY A 40 3.35 -2.46 -5.17
CA GLY A 40 2.31 -2.99 -4.28
C GLY A 40 0.91 -2.55 -4.70
N GLY A 41 0.74 -1.29 -5.13
CA GLY A 41 -0.51 -0.80 -5.70
C GLY A 41 -0.93 -1.55 -6.97
N ILE A 42 0.01 -1.77 -7.90
CA ILE A 42 -0.24 -2.53 -9.13
C ILE A 42 -0.58 -3.99 -8.85
N LEU A 43 0.16 -4.65 -7.95
CA LEU A 43 -0.07 -6.04 -7.54
C LEU A 43 -1.44 -6.21 -6.88
N LEU A 44 -1.83 -5.27 -6.03
CA LEU A 44 -3.12 -5.29 -5.35
C LEU A 44 -4.28 -5.04 -6.35
N LEU A 45 -4.11 -4.15 -7.33
CA LEU A 45 -5.07 -3.94 -8.42
C LEU A 45 -5.19 -5.15 -9.35
N ALA A 46 -4.06 -5.74 -9.73
CA ALA A 46 -4.04 -6.96 -10.55
C ALA A 46 -4.59 -8.18 -9.76
N GLY A 47 -4.71 -8.06 -8.45
CA GLY A 47 -5.15 -9.13 -7.59
C GLY A 47 -4.15 -10.28 -7.55
N LEU A 48 -2.84 -10.01 -7.65
CA LEU A 48 -1.77 -11.01 -7.63
C LEU A 48 -0.96 -10.87 -6.34
N PHE A 49 -0.73 -11.97 -5.61
CA PHE A 49 -0.09 -11.95 -4.29
C PHE A 49 -0.73 -10.93 -3.32
N THR A 50 -2.06 -10.81 -3.34
CA THR A 50 -2.81 -9.77 -2.62
C THR A 50 -2.47 -9.67 -1.15
N ARG A 51 -2.19 -10.80 -0.48
CA ARG A 51 -1.77 -10.81 0.93
C ARG A 51 -0.43 -10.12 1.13
N ILE A 52 0.58 -10.44 0.32
CA ILE A 52 1.93 -9.85 0.43
C ILE A 52 1.88 -8.37 0.07
N ALA A 53 1.18 -8.02 -1.02
CA ALA A 53 0.99 -6.64 -1.44
C ALA A 53 0.25 -5.83 -0.37
N ALA A 54 -0.83 -6.36 0.19
CA ALA A 54 -1.58 -5.71 1.26
C ALA A 54 -0.72 -5.49 2.52
N LEU A 55 0.15 -6.44 2.88
CA LEU A 55 1.07 -6.30 4.02
C LEU A 55 2.06 -5.15 3.79
N ALA A 56 2.68 -5.09 2.61
CA ALA A 56 3.59 -4.01 2.25
C ALA A 56 2.90 -2.64 2.29
N ILE A 57 1.65 -2.57 1.82
CA ILE A 57 0.84 -1.36 1.80
C ILE A 57 0.46 -0.93 3.22
N LEU A 58 0.03 -1.88 4.05
CA LEU A 58 -0.34 -1.64 5.45
C LEU A 58 0.85 -1.04 6.22
N ILE A 59 2.04 -1.63 6.08
CA ILE A 59 3.25 -1.12 6.73
C ILE A 59 3.57 0.29 6.23
N ASN A 60 3.55 0.50 4.91
CA ASN A 60 3.86 1.81 4.33
C ASN A 60 2.89 2.90 4.82
N MET A 61 1.59 2.64 4.80
CA MET A 61 0.57 3.58 5.30
C MET A 61 0.71 3.81 6.81
N SER A 62 1.04 2.79 7.60
CA SER A 62 1.24 2.94 9.04
C SER A 62 2.42 3.86 9.36
N VAL A 63 3.55 3.69 8.66
CA VAL A 63 4.72 4.58 8.78
C VAL A 63 4.39 6.00 8.34
N ALA A 64 3.67 6.16 7.24
CA ALA A 64 3.25 7.48 6.74
C ALA A 64 2.34 8.22 7.73
N ILE A 65 1.37 7.52 8.34
CA ILE A 65 0.48 8.09 9.37
C ILE A 65 1.31 8.55 10.57
N TRP A 66 2.20 7.70 11.07
CA TRP A 66 2.96 7.99 12.29
C TRP A 66 3.96 9.14 12.11
N LYS A 67 4.62 9.22 10.96
CA LYS A 67 5.71 10.19 10.73
C LYS A 67 5.27 11.48 10.06
N VAL A 68 4.31 11.41 9.13
CA VAL A 68 3.93 12.56 8.29
C VAL A 68 2.64 13.21 8.78
N HIS A 69 1.61 12.40 9.05
CA HIS A 69 0.26 12.91 9.24
C HIS A 69 -0.19 13.01 10.70
N TRP A 70 0.60 12.51 11.66
CA TRP A 70 0.28 12.58 13.09
C TRP A 70 0.01 14.00 13.59
N LYS A 71 0.71 14.99 13.01
CA LYS A 71 0.57 16.41 13.36
C LYS A 71 -0.57 17.13 12.64
N ASN A 72 -1.10 16.56 11.54
CA ASN A 72 -2.10 17.21 10.70
C ASN A 72 -3.55 16.93 11.14
N GLY A 73 -3.75 16.10 12.18
CA GLY A 73 -5.07 15.75 12.69
C GLY A 73 -5.86 14.82 11.75
N LEU A 74 -7.09 14.46 12.16
CA LEU A 74 -7.96 13.56 11.40
C LEU A 74 -8.51 14.22 10.14
N LEU A 75 -9.17 15.37 10.30
CA LEU A 75 -9.90 16.10 9.25
C LEU A 75 -9.16 17.36 8.74
N GLY A 76 -7.92 17.58 9.19
CA GLY A 76 -7.13 18.73 8.75
C GLY A 76 -6.74 18.63 7.27
N ASN A 77 -6.35 19.75 6.67
CA ASN A 77 -5.83 19.75 5.29
C ASN A 77 -4.55 18.90 5.23
N GLY A 78 -4.61 17.74 4.59
CA GLY A 78 -3.55 16.73 4.64
C GLY A 78 -3.57 15.86 5.91
N GLY A 79 -4.74 15.62 6.50
CA GLY A 79 -4.94 14.71 7.63
C GLY A 79 -4.75 13.23 7.27
N TYR A 80 -4.67 12.37 8.29
CA TYR A 80 -4.36 10.95 8.09
C TYR A 80 -5.55 10.07 7.69
N GLN A 81 -6.73 10.65 7.42
CA GLN A 81 -7.94 9.91 7.02
C GLN A 81 -7.75 9.04 5.79
N PHE A 82 -7.17 9.58 4.72
CA PHE A 82 -6.98 8.84 3.48
C PHE A 82 -5.96 7.70 3.64
N PRO A 83 -4.76 7.94 4.23
CA PRO A 83 -3.84 6.86 4.60
C PRO A 83 -4.47 5.81 5.54
N LEU A 84 -5.30 6.22 6.50
CA LEU A 84 -5.96 5.34 7.44
C LEU A 84 -7.00 4.45 6.76
N ALA A 85 -7.80 5.01 5.85
CA ALA A 85 -8.74 4.24 5.04
C ALA A 85 -8.00 3.20 4.18
N LEU A 86 -6.89 3.58 3.55
CA LEU A 86 -6.06 2.66 2.77
C LEU A 86 -5.45 1.56 3.65
N ALA A 87 -4.96 1.90 4.85
CA ALA A 87 -4.48 0.93 5.82
C ALA A 87 -5.60 -0.03 6.25
N ALA A 88 -6.80 0.45 6.53
CA ALA A 88 -7.94 -0.38 6.92
C ALA A 88 -8.36 -1.34 5.79
N ILE A 89 -8.37 -0.87 4.54
CA ILE A 89 -8.66 -1.70 3.37
C ILE A 89 -7.57 -2.77 3.19
N ALA A 90 -6.30 -2.38 3.29
CA ALA A 90 -5.18 -3.33 3.22
C ALA A 90 -5.24 -4.36 4.35
N PHE A 91 -5.59 -3.94 5.56
CA PHE A 91 -5.81 -4.83 6.70
C PHE A 91 -6.93 -5.82 6.43
N ALA A 92 -8.08 -5.36 5.91
CA ALA A 92 -9.17 -6.24 5.53
C ALA A 92 -8.74 -7.27 4.47
N LEU A 93 -7.96 -6.85 3.46
CA LEU A 93 -7.44 -7.72 2.39
C LEU A 93 -6.43 -8.75 2.88
N LEU A 94 -5.73 -8.51 4.00
CA LEU A 94 -4.87 -9.53 4.62
C LEU A 94 -5.68 -10.73 5.12
N PHE A 95 -6.85 -10.47 5.73
CA PHE A 95 -7.70 -11.52 6.28
C PHE A 95 -8.65 -12.12 5.24
N LEU A 96 -9.31 -11.28 4.42
CA LEU A 96 -10.23 -11.75 3.38
C LEU A 96 -9.50 -12.37 2.19
N GLY A 97 -8.26 -11.95 1.90
CA GLY A 97 -7.49 -12.40 0.75
C GLY A 97 -7.98 -11.80 -0.58
N ALA A 98 -7.52 -12.41 -1.69
CA ALA A 98 -7.89 -11.97 -3.03
C ALA A 98 -9.36 -12.30 -3.33
N GLY A 99 -10.11 -11.33 -3.85
CA GLY A 99 -11.50 -11.53 -4.27
C GLY A 99 -11.64 -12.50 -5.46
N PRO A 100 -12.87 -12.93 -5.81
CA PRO A 100 -13.11 -13.93 -6.85
C PRO A 100 -12.63 -13.53 -8.25
N ILE A 101 -12.50 -12.23 -8.52
CA ILE A 101 -12.05 -11.66 -9.81
C ILE A 101 -10.51 -11.52 -9.87
N ALA A 102 -9.80 -11.78 -8.78
CA ALA A 102 -8.36 -11.60 -8.70
C ALA A 102 -7.59 -12.64 -9.55
N LEU A 103 -6.50 -12.21 -10.19
CA LEU A 103 -5.64 -13.14 -10.96
C LEU A 103 -5.04 -14.26 -10.08
N ASP A 104 -4.87 -14.02 -8.78
CA ASP A 104 -4.47 -15.05 -7.79
C ASP A 104 -5.53 -16.14 -7.62
N SER A 105 -6.82 -15.81 -7.76
CA SER A 105 -7.94 -16.77 -7.75
C SER A 105 -7.93 -17.66 -9.00
N ILE A 106 -7.56 -17.08 -10.15
CA ILE A 106 -7.41 -17.81 -11.41
C ILE A 106 -6.20 -18.75 -11.36
N ARG A 107 -5.07 -18.28 -10.79
CA ARG A 107 -3.84 -19.07 -10.65
C ARG A 107 -3.93 -20.18 -9.59
N ARG A 108 -4.70 -19.99 -8.50
CA ARG A 108 -4.94 -21.04 -7.49
C ARG A 108 -5.88 -22.16 -7.93
N GLY A 109 -6.45 -22.09 -9.14
CA GLY A 109 -7.33 -23.12 -9.66
C GLY A 109 -8.65 -23.17 -8.88
N GLY A 110 -9.62 -22.36 -9.28
CA GLY A 110 -11.03 -22.59 -8.98
C GLY A 110 -11.42 -22.59 -7.49
N SER A 111 -11.50 -21.40 -6.89
CA SER A 111 -12.34 -21.22 -5.68
C SER A 111 -13.79 -20.86 -6.06
N ALA A 112 -14.31 -21.48 -7.13
CA ALA A 112 -15.70 -21.41 -7.56
C ALA A 112 -16.33 -22.81 -7.56
N LYS A 113 -16.13 -23.58 -6.48
CA LYS A 113 -16.95 -24.76 -6.19
C LYS A 113 -17.64 -24.57 -4.85
N GLY A 114 -18.95 -24.30 -4.90
CA GLY A 114 -19.87 -24.65 -3.82
C GLY A 114 -20.53 -23.51 -3.06
N LYS A 115 -21.37 -22.70 -3.72
CA LYS A 115 -22.68 -22.35 -3.13
C LYS A 115 -23.76 -23.03 -3.98
N LYS A 116 -23.97 -24.33 -3.71
CA LYS A 116 -25.29 -24.94 -3.89
C LYS A 116 -25.91 -25.00 -2.50
N ALA A 117 -26.89 -24.15 -2.27
CA ALA A 117 -27.98 -24.37 -1.34
C ALA A 117 -29.25 -24.03 -2.13
#